data_AF-A0A7C3MXL9-F1
#
_entry.id   AF-A0A7C3MXL9-F1
#
_cell.length_a   1.000
_cell.length_b   1.000
_cell.length_c   1.000
_cell.angle_alpha   90.00
_cell.angle_beta   90.00
_cell.angle_gamma   90.00
#
_symmetry.space_group_name_H-M   'P 1'
#
loop_
_entity.id
_entity.type
_entity.pdbx_description
1 polymer ?
#
loop_
_entity_poly.entity_id
_entity_poly.type
_entity_poly.pdbx_seq_one_letter_code
_entity_poly.pdbx_strand_id
1 'polypeptide(L)'
;MVRRAIGVLLLWVCAAAPAAARYDQVWLAAGPVRALVSARYPLVLRYERTGVAAFDGAAPDARWSATVIRPDRAQVSAPVEELAPPSLTRERARYRLGCVDRGKVVVRFAASITVRVDQVVYQIGAVECAPGYLLRQIDFGRAIQVALPRSAGSATVCGGTLGRDPGAYFLRSAADLPTVERALDMVMLCQRGCAAVGYNNLVIHPWRFARQRQSEAT
;
A
#
# COMPACT_ATOMS: atom_id res chain seq x y z
N MET A 1 43.27 52.20 10.60
CA MET A 1 43.22 51.09 11.58
C MET A 1 41.83 50.48 11.56
N VAL A 2 41.68 49.25 11.07
CA VAL A 2 40.38 48.56 10.98
C VAL A 2 40.38 47.43 12.00
N ARG A 3 39.54 47.54 13.04
CA ARG A 3 39.30 46.45 14.01
C ARG A 3 38.33 45.46 13.37
N ARG A 4 38.79 44.24 13.09
CA ARG A 4 37.92 43.09 12.76
C ARG A 4 37.48 42.45 14.07
N ALA A 5 36.17 42.42 14.33
CA ALA A 5 35.59 41.57 15.36
C ALA A 5 35.36 40.17 14.76
N ILE A 6 35.89 39.14 15.41
CA ILE A 6 35.57 37.74 15.13
C ILE A 6 34.36 37.39 16.00
N GLY A 7 33.19 37.22 15.37
CA GLY A 7 32.00 36.67 16.01
C GLY A 7 31.96 35.17 15.82
N VAL A 8 32.13 34.40 16.89
CA VAL A 8 31.90 32.95 16.91
C VAL A 8 30.40 32.73 17.06
N LEU A 9 29.75 32.22 16.02
CA LEU A 9 28.36 31.78 16.08
C LEU A 9 28.32 30.34 16.63
N LEU A 10 28.03 30.20 17.91
CA LEU A 10 27.62 28.93 18.52
C LEU A 10 26.18 28.64 18.09
N LEU A 11 26.00 27.91 16.99
CA LEU A 11 24.71 27.32 16.65
C LEU A 11 24.43 26.17 17.61
N TRP A 12 23.53 26.44 18.56
CA TRP A 12 22.86 25.42 19.35
C TRP A 12 22.07 24.54 18.38
N VAL A 13 22.62 23.38 18.03
CA VAL A 13 21.88 22.32 17.35
C VAL A 13 20.92 21.77 18.40
N CYS A 14 19.71 22.32 18.46
CA CYS A 14 18.59 21.59 19.01
C CYS A 14 18.48 20.31 18.19
N ALA A 15 18.96 19.20 18.75
CA ALA A 15 18.61 17.88 18.30
C ALA A 15 17.09 17.78 18.42
N ALA A 16 16.40 18.12 17.34
CA ALA A 16 15.01 17.78 17.17
C ALA A 16 14.98 16.25 17.28
N ALA A 17 14.40 15.75 18.37
CA ALA A 17 13.79 14.43 18.34
C ALA A 17 13.02 14.33 17.01
N PRO A 18 13.13 13.24 16.23
CA PRO A 18 12.41 13.12 14.99
C PRO A 18 10.92 13.12 15.31
N ALA A 19 10.32 14.31 15.26
CA ALA A 19 8.89 14.49 15.21
C ALA A 19 8.44 13.69 14.00
N ALA A 20 7.60 12.68 14.25
CA ALA A 20 6.97 11.86 13.23
C ALA A 20 6.56 12.75 12.06
N ALA A 21 7.22 12.58 10.91
CA ALA A 21 6.88 13.27 9.70
C ALA A 21 5.42 12.96 9.41
N ARG A 22 4.53 13.94 9.63
CA ARG A 22 3.14 13.87 9.23
C ARG A 22 3.14 13.57 7.73
N TYR A 23 2.75 12.34 7.38
CA TYR A 23 2.68 11.92 5.99
C TYR A 23 1.76 12.90 5.24
N ASP A 24 2.24 13.50 4.15
CA ASP A 24 1.37 14.27 3.26
C ASP A 24 0.34 13.28 2.70
N GLN A 25 -0.92 13.39 3.14
CA GLN A 25 -2.04 12.50 2.77
C GLN A 25 -3.07 13.28 1.96
N VAL A 26 -3.66 12.65 0.96
CA VAL A 26 -4.61 13.30 0.04
C VAL A 26 -5.84 12.44 -0.13
N TRP A 27 -7.03 13.06 -0.11
CA TRP A 27 -8.27 12.39 -0.45
C TRP A 27 -8.47 12.35 -1.96
N LEU A 28 -8.61 11.15 -2.50
CA LEU A 28 -9.17 10.91 -3.81
C LEU A 28 -10.67 10.65 -3.66
N ALA A 29 -11.53 11.16 -4.54
CA ALA A 29 -12.98 11.02 -4.43
C ALA A 29 -13.69 11.03 -5.78
N ALA A 30 -14.59 10.06 -5.99
CA ALA A 30 -15.52 10.03 -7.10
C ALA A 30 -16.89 9.51 -6.62
N GLY A 31 -17.94 10.32 -6.78
CA GLY A 31 -19.28 9.98 -6.29
C GLY A 31 -19.30 9.70 -4.77
N PRO A 32 -19.95 8.61 -4.30
CA PRO A 32 -20.03 8.28 -2.89
C PRO A 32 -18.75 7.66 -2.31
N VAL A 33 -17.72 7.35 -3.11
CA VAL A 33 -16.50 6.69 -2.64
C VAL A 33 -15.36 7.69 -2.54
N ARG A 34 -14.57 7.60 -1.47
CA ARG A 34 -13.30 8.31 -1.32
C ARG A 34 -12.23 7.43 -0.68
N ALA A 35 -10.97 7.67 -1.04
CA ALA A 35 -9.80 6.97 -0.54
C ALA A 35 -8.73 7.97 -0.08
N LEU A 36 -8.25 7.80 1.15
CA LEU A 36 -7.14 8.58 1.67
C LEU A 36 -5.84 7.91 1.24
N VAL A 37 -5.03 8.58 0.42
CA VAL A 37 -3.78 8.04 -0.11
C VAL A 37 -2.57 8.76 0.43
N SER A 38 -1.43 8.08 0.45
CA SER A 38 -0.14 8.76 0.67
C SER A 38 0.24 9.58 -0.57
N ALA A 39 0.68 10.82 -0.36
CA ALA A 39 1.23 11.68 -1.40
C ALA A 39 2.71 11.38 -1.70
N ARG A 40 3.28 10.30 -1.18
CA ARG A 40 4.69 9.90 -1.40
C ARG A 40 4.84 8.46 -1.89
N TYR A 41 3.88 7.59 -1.61
CA TYR A 41 3.99 6.17 -1.98
C TYR A 41 2.62 5.62 -2.36
N PRO A 42 2.51 4.58 -3.22
CA PRO A 42 1.23 4.01 -3.65
C PRO A 42 0.49 3.23 -2.54
N LEU A 43 0.03 3.94 -1.51
CA LEU A 43 -0.70 3.42 -0.36
C LEU A 43 -2.08 4.07 -0.30
N VAL A 44 -3.13 3.26 -0.13
CA VAL A 44 -4.42 3.73 0.42
C VAL A 44 -4.37 3.43 1.89
N LEU A 45 -4.54 4.46 2.70
CA LEU A 45 -4.51 4.40 4.16
C LEU A 45 -5.91 4.19 4.75
N ARG A 46 -6.96 4.60 4.02
CA ARG A 46 -8.35 4.49 4.44
C ARG A 46 -9.31 4.54 3.25
N TYR A 47 -10.39 3.80 3.34
CA TYR A 47 -11.49 3.77 2.38
C TYR A 47 -12.77 4.23 3.05
N GLU A 48 -13.54 5.08 2.37
CA GLU A 48 -14.84 5.52 2.85
C GLU A 48 -15.87 5.53 1.75
N ARG A 49 -17.12 5.29 2.16
CA ARG A 49 -18.30 5.50 1.34
C ARG A 49 -19.32 6.34 2.11
N THR A 50 -19.92 7.32 1.45
CA THR A 50 -20.88 8.24 2.06
C THR A 50 -22.02 7.48 2.73
N GLY A 51 -22.31 7.82 3.99
CA GLY A 51 -23.42 7.26 4.75
C GLY A 51 -23.19 5.85 5.29
N VAL A 52 -21.99 5.28 5.17
CA VAL A 52 -21.66 3.93 5.68
C VAL A 52 -20.32 3.88 6.42
N ALA A 53 -20.01 2.72 7.02
CA ALA A 53 -18.77 2.52 7.76
C ALA A 53 -17.51 2.58 6.87
N ALA A 54 -16.42 3.12 7.43
CA ALA A 54 -15.11 3.19 6.80
C ALA A 54 -14.33 1.86 6.95
N PHE A 55 -13.43 1.59 6.01
CA PHE A 55 -12.44 0.52 6.11
C PHE A 55 -11.03 1.09 6.25
N ASP A 56 -10.22 0.46 7.08
CA ASP A 56 -8.79 0.79 7.20
C ASP A 56 -8.03 0.28 5.98
N GLY A 57 -6.95 0.98 5.62
CA GLY A 57 -6.07 0.60 4.53
C GLY A 57 -4.72 0.06 5.01
N ALA A 58 -3.68 0.32 4.22
CA ALA A 58 -2.30 -0.04 4.53
C ALA A 58 -1.71 0.80 5.67
N ALA A 59 -0.72 0.21 6.36
CA ALA A 59 0.11 0.95 7.30
C ALA A 59 0.96 2.01 6.56
N PRO A 60 1.18 3.21 7.14
CA PRO A 60 1.92 4.31 6.46
C PRO A 60 3.38 3.98 6.10
N ASP A 61 3.98 3.05 6.81
CA ASP A 61 5.35 2.56 6.64
C ASP A 61 5.44 1.32 5.73
N ALA A 62 4.31 0.80 5.22
CA ALA A 62 4.34 -0.32 4.28
C ALA A 62 5.12 0.03 3.00
N ARG A 63 5.98 -0.86 2.55
CA ARG A 63 6.81 -0.69 1.35
C ARG A 63 6.71 -1.89 0.43
N TRP A 64 6.88 -1.63 -0.86
CA TRP A 64 6.92 -2.68 -1.88
C TRP A 64 8.36 -3.16 -2.06
N SER A 65 8.51 -4.39 -2.52
CA SER A 65 9.76 -4.90 -3.06
C SER A 65 9.52 -5.48 -4.44
N ALA A 66 10.57 -5.55 -5.25
CA ALA A 66 10.53 -6.20 -6.55
C ALA A 66 11.62 -7.27 -6.60
N THR A 67 11.24 -8.45 -7.07
CA THR A 67 12.19 -9.51 -7.40
C THR A 67 12.53 -9.43 -8.87
N VAL A 68 13.81 -9.27 -9.16
CA VAL A 68 14.37 -9.19 -10.51
C VAL A 68 15.30 -10.36 -10.77
N ILE A 69 15.38 -10.77 -12.03
CA ILE A 69 16.37 -11.72 -12.54
C ILE A 69 17.45 -10.89 -13.22
N ARG A 70 18.69 -11.01 -12.75
CA ARG A 70 19.88 -10.35 -13.30
C ARG A 70 20.33 -11.02 -14.61
N PRO A 71 21.24 -10.37 -15.39
CA PRO A 71 21.84 -10.97 -16.59
C PRO A 71 22.58 -12.29 -16.32
N ASP A 72 23.16 -12.44 -15.12
CA ASP A 72 23.81 -13.68 -14.64
C ASP A 72 22.81 -14.75 -14.15
N ARG A 73 21.51 -14.54 -14.36
CA ARG A 73 20.38 -15.38 -13.91
C ARG A 73 20.16 -15.40 -12.40
N ALA A 74 20.93 -14.67 -11.60
CA ALA A 74 20.68 -14.57 -10.17
C ALA A 74 19.35 -13.83 -9.91
N GLN A 75 18.64 -14.28 -8.88
CA GLN A 75 17.39 -13.66 -8.46
C GLN A 75 17.62 -12.81 -7.22
N VAL A 76 17.16 -11.57 -7.26
CA VAL A 76 17.37 -10.62 -6.18
C VAL A 76 16.09 -9.86 -5.91
N SER A 77 15.71 -9.80 -4.64
CA SER A 77 14.65 -8.93 -4.17
C SER A 77 15.26 -7.64 -3.65
N ALA A 78 14.74 -6.51 -4.13
CA ALA A 78 15.22 -5.19 -3.76
C ALA A 78 14.04 -4.25 -3.45
N PRO A 79 14.27 -3.22 -2.62
CA PRO A 79 13.24 -2.24 -2.30
C PRO A 79 12.79 -1.47 -3.55
N VAL A 80 11.51 -1.13 -3.57
CA VAL A 80 10.94 -0.23 -4.57
C VAL A 80 10.89 1.17 -4.02
N GLU A 81 11.55 2.09 -4.71
CA GLU A 81 11.68 3.50 -4.33
C GLU A 81 10.84 4.40 -5.24
N GLU A 82 10.51 5.58 -4.74
CA GLU A 82 9.93 6.67 -5.52
C GLU A 82 11.01 7.31 -6.39
N LEU A 83 10.74 7.45 -7.70
CA LEU A 83 11.69 8.07 -8.64
C LEU A 83 11.39 9.55 -8.92
N ALA A 84 10.16 9.97 -8.68
CA ALA A 84 9.71 11.34 -8.90
C ALA A 84 8.43 11.62 -8.10
N PRO A 85 8.18 12.89 -7.72
CA PRO A 85 6.94 13.30 -7.06
C PRO A 85 5.71 12.77 -7.80
N PRO A 86 4.68 12.30 -7.07
CA PRO A 86 3.49 11.77 -7.70
C PRO A 86 2.66 12.86 -8.35
N SER A 87 1.92 12.48 -9.39
CA SER A 87 0.89 13.33 -9.99
C SER A 87 -0.45 13.01 -9.33
N LEU A 88 -1.07 14.04 -8.75
CA LEU A 88 -2.30 13.93 -7.99
C LEU A 88 -3.42 14.73 -8.66
N THR A 89 -4.58 14.12 -8.80
CA THR A 89 -5.84 14.77 -9.18
C THR A 89 -6.92 14.39 -8.15
N ARG A 90 -8.10 14.99 -8.26
CA ARG A 90 -9.24 14.66 -7.40
C ARG A 90 -9.58 13.17 -7.38
N GLU A 91 -9.39 12.46 -8.49
CA GLU A 91 -9.84 11.08 -8.64
C GLU A 91 -8.67 10.08 -8.74
N ARG A 92 -7.44 10.56 -8.91
CA ARG A 92 -6.31 9.70 -9.25
C ARG A 92 -4.99 10.17 -8.65
N ALA A 93 -4.21 9.22 -8.14
CA ALA A 93 -2.80 9.39 -7.84
C ALA A 93 -1.96 8.49 -8.77
N ARG A 94 -0.86 9.03 -9.32
CA ARG A 94 0.11 8.30 -10.15
C ARG A 94 1.51 8.45 -9.57
N TYR A 95 2.19 7.31 -9.41
CA TYR A 95 3.52 7.20 -8.82
C TYR A 95 4.48 6.64 -9.86
N ARG A 96 5.71 7.18 -9.90
CA ARG A 96 6.81 6.62 -10.69
C ARG A 96 7.76 5.92 -9.74
N LEU A 97 7.97 4.64 -9.97
CA LEU A 97 8.63 3.74 -9.04
C LEU A 97 9.80 3.04 -9.71
N GLY A 98 10.81 2.69 -8.91
CA GLY A 98 12.01 2.04 -9.38
C GLY A 98 12.50 0.97 -8.42
N CYS A 99 13.00 -0.12 -8.97
CA CYS A 99 13.78 -1.11 -8.24
C CYS A 99 15.27 -0.80 -8.41
N VAL A 100 15.99 -0.66 -7.30
CA VAL A 100 17.43 -0.37 -7.30
C VAL A 100 18.23 -1.63 -7.03
N ASP A 101 19.14 -1.98 -7.93
CA ASP A 101 20.12 -3.05 -7.73
C ASP A 101 21.52 -2.52 -8.01
N ARG A 102 22.47 -2.79 -7.09
CA ARG A 102 23.86 -2.30 -7.15
C ARG A 102 23.96 -0.79 -7.44
N GLY A 103 23.09 0.00 -6.80
CA GLY A 103 23.06 1.46 -6.93
C GLY A 103 22.50 1.98 -8.26
N LYS A 104 21.93 1.13 -9.11
CA LYS A 104 21.31 1.52 -10.37
C LYS A 104 19.83 1.16 -10.39
N VAL A 105 19.00 2.01 -10.98
CA VAL A 105 17.59 1.69 -11.24
C VAL A 105 17.52 0.67 -12.38
N VAL A 106 17.14 -0.56 -12.05
CA VAL A 106 17.13 -1.71 -12.99
C VAL A 106 15.73 -2.06 -13.49
N VAL A 107 14.69 -1.64 -12.78
CA VAL A 107 13.30 -1.70 -13.27
C VAL A 107 12.64 -0.37 -12.95
N ARG A 108 11.90 0.18 -13.91
CA ARG A 108 11.02 1.34 -13.75
C ARG A 108 9.59 0.89 -14.01
N PHE A 109 8.64 1.42 -13.25
CA PHE A 109 7.23 1.20 -13.52
C PHE A 109 6.38 2.33 -12.95
N ALA A 110 5.16 2.44 -13.45
CA ALA A 110 4.15 3.33 -12.91
C ALA A 110 3.14 2.54 -12.08
N ALA A 111 2.77 3.06 -10.91
CA ALA A 111 1.61 2.62 -10.16
C ALA A 111 0.56 3.74 -10.13
N SER A 112 -0.71 3.39 -10.12
CA SER A 112 -1.76 4.38 -9.92
C SER A 112 -2.92 3.85 -9.08
N ILE A 113 -3.48 4.76 -8.29
CA ILE A 113 -4.67 4.56 -7.47
C ILE A 113 -5.74 5.47 -8.07
N THR A 114 -6.84 4.89 -8.55
CA THR A 114 -7.95 5.64 -9.16
C THR A 114 -9.23 5.34 -8.40
N VAL A 115 -9.93 6.38 -7.95
CA VAL A 115 -11.28 6.26 -7.41
C VAL A 115 -12.26 6.47 -8.55
N ARG A 116 -13.12 5.48 -8.78
CA ARG A 116 -14.29 5.54 -9.64
C ARG A 116 -15.53 5.61 -8.77
N VAL A 117 -16.70 5.83 -9.38
CA VAL A 117 -17.98 6.05 -8.68
C VAL A 117 -18.24 5.07 -7.52
N ASP A 118 -17.87 3.80 -7.68
CA ASP A 118 -18.12 2.73 -6.72
C ASP A 118 -16.87 1.91 -6.35
N GLN A 119 -15.68 2.25 -6.87
CA GLN A 119 -14.49 1.39 -6.82
C GLN A 119 -13.20 2.17 -6.58
N VAL A 120 -12.23 1.53 -5.93
CA VAL A 120 -10.84 1.98 -5.88
C VAL A 120 -9.99 0.98 -6.66
N VAL A 121 -9.37 1.45 -7.73
CA VAL A 121 -8.60 0.64 -8.68
C VAL A 121 -7.12 0.91 -8.51
N TYR A 122 -6.37 -0.14 -8.19
CA TYR A 122 -4.92 -0.15 -8.27
C TYR A 122 -4.48 -0.68 -9.64
N GLN A 123 -3.56 0.02 -10.28
CA GLN A 123 -3.02 -0.40 -11.58
C GLN A 123 -1.51 -0.22 -11.61
N ILE A 124 -0.81 -1.21 -12.15
CA ILE A 124 0.62 -1.15 -12.46
C ILE A 124 0.78 -1.19 -13.99
N GLY A 125 1.69 -0.39 -14.52
CA GLY A 125 1.95 -0.34 -15.95
C GLY A 125 3.28 0.34 -16.26
N ALA A 126 3.55 0.55 -17.55
CA ALA A 126 4.79 1.16 -18.04
C ALA A 126 6.06 0.51 -17.43
N VAL A 127 6.06 -0.83 -17.37
CA VAL A 127 7.17 -1.60 -16.81
C VAL A 127 8.31 -1.64 -17.83
N GLU A 128 9.48 -1.15 -17.43
CA GLU A 128 10.69 -1.11 -18.24
C GLU A 128 11.86 -1.70 -17.43
N CYS A 129 12.57 -2.66 -18.02
CA CYS A 129 13.76 -3.26 -17.40
C CYS A 129 15.03 -2.75 -18.08
N ALA A 130 16.10 -2.57 -17.32
CA ALA A 130 17.43 -2.32 -17.87
C ALA A 130 17.91 -3.53 -18.70
N PRO A 131 18.83 -3.35 -19.66
CA PRO A 131 19.31 -4.44 -20.52
C PRO A 131 19.77 -5.67 -19.72
N GLY A 132 19.22 -6.84 -20.08
CA GLY A 132 19.51 -8.12 -19.46
C GLY A 132 18.85 -8.38 -18.10
N TYR A 133 18.14 -7.41 -17.52
CA TYR A 133 17.29 -7.62 -16.34
C TYR A 133 15.88 -8.02 -16.74
N LEU A 134 15.23 -8.83 -15.92
CA LEU A 134 13.81 -9.17 -16.05
C LEU A 134 13.09 -8.96 -14.72
N LEU A 135 11.90 -8.36 -14.75
CA LEU A 135 11.02 -8.33 -13.58
C LEU A 135 10.35 -9.70 -13.42
N ARG A 136 10.55 -10.35 -12.28
CA ARG A 136 9.88 -11.62 -11.94
C ARG A 136 8.59 -11.37 -11.16
N GLN A 137 8.64 -10.47 -10.19
CA GLN A 137 7.56 -10.27 -9.23
C GLN A 137 7.64 -8.88 -8.59
N ILE A 138 6.48 -8.29 -8.30
CA ILE A 138 6.35 -7.19 -7.34
C ILE A 138 5.62 -7.75 -6.13
N ASP A 139 6.19 -7.55 -4.95
CA ASP A 139 5.56 -7.86 -3.67
C ASP A 139 5.09 -6.55 -3.02
N PHE A 140 3.79 -6.45 -2.83
CA PHE A 140 3.16 -5.30 -2.20
C PHE A 140 3.21 -5.37 -0.67
N GLY A 141 3.61 -6.50 -0.08
CA GLY A 141 3.56 -6.72 1.37
C GLY A 141 2.16 -6.48 1.93
N ARG A 142 2.03 -5.47 2.81
CA ARG A 142 0.74 -4.99 3.36
C ARG A 142 0.30 -3.63 2.80
N ALA A 143 0.92 -3.20 1.71
CA ALA A 143 0.71 -1.87 1.13
C ALA A 143 -0.57 -1.75 0.28
N ILE A 144 -1.14 -2.89 -0.11
CA ILE A 144 -2.48 -2.99 -0.70
C ILE A 144 -3.29 -3.86 0.26
N GLN A 145 -4.09 -3.22 1.11
CA GLN A 145 -4.83 -3.88 2.17
C GLN A 145 -6.18 -3.18 2.35
N VAL A 146 -7.24 -3.97 2.59
CA VAL A 146 -8.50 -3.48 3.15
C VAL A 146 -8.69 -4.22 4.47
N ALA A 147 -8.93 -3.48 5.54
CA ALA A 147 -9.10 -4.02 6.88
C ALA A 147 -10.37 -3.49 7.54
N LEU A 148 -10.98 -4.34 8.37
CA LEU A 148 -12.04 -3.93 9.27
C LEU A 148 -11.43 -3.08 10.39
N PRO A 149 -11.98 -1.89 10.69
CA PRO A 149 -11.49 -1.08 11.77
C PRO A 149 -11.65 -1.80 13.11
N ARG A 150 -10.79 -1.48 14.08
CA ARG A 150 -10.84 -2.09 15.43
C ARG A 150 -12.20 -1.96 16.13
N SER A 151 -12.97 -0.92 15.78
CA SER A 151 -14.31 -0.64 16.31
C SER A 151 -15.44 -1.29 15.50
N ALA A 152 -15.13 -2.06 14.45
CA ALA A 152 -16.12 -2.85 13.73
C ALA A 152 -16.65 -3.93 14.68
N GLY A 153 -17.92 -3.80 15.06
CA GLY A 153 -18.63 -4.77 15.92
C GLY A 153 -18.90 -6.08 15.18
N SER A 154 -20.17 -6.41 14.92
CA SER A 154 -20.56 -7.59 14.14
C SER A 154 -20.13 -7.42 12.66
N ALA A 155 -18.93 -7.87 12.33
CA ALA A 155 -18.41 -7.92 10.97
C ALA A 155 -18.29 -9.37 10.50
N THR A 156 -18.69 -9.62 9.26
CA THR A 156 -18.61 -10.95 8.63
C THR A 156 -17.60 -10.92 7.51
N VAL A 157 -16.94 -12.05 7.28
CA VAL A 157 -15.97 -12.21 6.21
C VAL A 157 -16.38 -13.42 5.39
N CYS A 158 -16.42 -13.27 4.08
CA CYS A 158 -16.59 -14.40 3.18
C CYS A 158 -15.57 -14.34 2.05
N GLY A 159 -15.25 -15.48 1.47
CA GLY A 159 -14.30 -15.54 0.37
C GLY A 159 -14.26 -16.92 -0.26
N GLY A 160 -13.43 -17.05 -1.28
CA GLY A 160 -13.28 -18.30 -1.99
C GLY A 160 -12.08 -18.29 -2.93
N THR A 161 -11.76 -19.48 -3.41
CA THR A 161 -10.77 -19.68 -4.48
C THR A 161 -11.56 -19.92 -5.76
N LEU A 162 -11.34 -19.12 -6.80
CA LEU A 162 -12.11 -19.11 -8.05
C LEU A 162 -11.96 -20.46 -8.79
N GLY A 163 -12.75 -21.47 -8.39
CA GLY A 163 -12.80 -22.81 -8.99
C GLY A 163 -11.71 -23.80 -8.55
N ARG A 164 -10.76 -23.42 -7.69
CA ARG A 164 -9.71 -24.34 -7.20
C ARG A 164 -10.17 -25.22 -6.03
N ASP A 165 -11.16 -24.75 -5.28
CA ASP A 165 -11.79 -25.46 -4.17
C ASP A 165 -13.28 -25.05 -4.17
N PRO A 166 -14.24 -26.00 -4.16
CA PRO A 166 -15.67 -25.71 -4.13
C PRO A 166 -16.16 -25.02 -2.84
N GLY A 167 -15.32 -24.93 -1.80
CA GLY A 167 -15.67 -24.31 -0.53
C GLY A 167 -15.51 -22.79 -0.53
N ALA A 168 -16.59 -22.04 -0.80
CA ALA A 168 -16.68 -20.68 -0.28
C ALA A 168 -16.69 -20.75 1.25
N TYR A 169 -15.82 -19.99 1.92
CA TYR A 169 -15.82 -19.94 3.37
C TYR A 169 -16.59 -18.70 3.84
N PHE A 170 -17.38 -18.89 4.89
CA PHE A 170 -18.13 -17.84 5.54
C PHE A 170 -17.76 -17.81 7.03
N LEU A 171 -17.17 -16.71 7.47
CA LEU A 171 -16.78 -16.47 8.84
C LEU A 171 -17.74 -15.45 9.43
N ARG A 172 -18.45 -15.89 10.47
CA ARG A 172 -19.44 -15.07 11.20
C ARG A 172 -18.77 -13.96 12.02
N SER A 173 -17.48 -14.08 12.29
CA SER A 173 -16.68 -13.09 13.00
C SER A 173 -15.33 -12.88 12.34
N ALA A 174 -14.86 -11.64 12.32
CA ALA A 174 -13.48 -11.30 11.97
C ALA A 174 -12.45 -11.85 12.99
N ALA A 175 -12.89 -12.30 14.18
CA ALA A 175 -12.04 -13.02 15.14
C ALA A 175 -11.74 -14.45 14.68
N ASP A 176 -12.61 -15.02 13.85
CA ASP A 176 -12.49 -16.38 13.33
C ASP A 176 -11.76 -16.41 11.99
N LEU A 177 -11.31 -15.25 11.47
CA LEU A 177 -10.32 -15.21 10.39
C LEU A 177 -9.16 -16.08 10.87
N PRO A 178 -8.92 -17.24 10.23
CA PRO A 178 -7.60 -17.83 10.35
C PRO A 178 -6.62 -16.73 9.98
N THR A 179 -5.38 -16.85 10.42
CA THR A 179 -4.33 -16.13 9.69
C THR A 179 -4.33 -16.76 8.29
N VAL A 180 -5.20 -16.30 7.39
CA VAL A 180 -5.38 -16.90 6.06
C VAL A 180 -4.23 -16.38 5.23
N GLU A 181 -3.07 -17.00 5.42
CA GLU A 181 -1.93 -16.91 4.51
C GLU A 181 -2.15 -17.80 3.27
N ARG A 182 -3.42 -17.99 2.85
CA ARG A 182 -3.76 -18.75 1.64
C ARG A 182 -3.99 -17.80 0.49
N ALA A 183 -3.66 -18.27 -0.72
CA ALA A 183 -3.93 -17.57 -1.96
C ALA A 183 -5.44 -17.56 -2.24
N LEU A 184 -6.12 -16.56 -1.69
CA LEU A 184 -7.53 -16.31 -1.94
C LEU A 184 -7.68 -15.45 -3.19
N ASP A 185 -8.55 -15.88 -4.09
CA ASP A 185 -8.80 -15.19 -5.36
C ASP A 185 -9.78 -14.02 -5.19
N MET A 186 -10.71 -14.18 -4.24
CA MET A 186 -11.69 -13.16 -3.88
C MET A 186 -12.01 -13.21 -2.39
N VAL A 187 -12.08 -12.02 -1.77
CA VAL A 187 -12.48 -11.85 -0.37
C VAL A 187 -13.42 -10.67 -0.26
N MET A 188 -14.47 -10.83 0.54
CA MET A 188 -15.44 -9.81 0.88
C MET A 188 -15.44 -9.60 2.40
N LEU A 189 -15.28 -8.34 2.79
CA LEU A 189 -15.39 -7.87 4.17
C LEU A 189 -16.69 -7.09 4.33
N CYS A 190 -17.58 -7.52 5.21
CA CYS A 190 -18.86 -6.86 5.42
C CYS A 190 -18.94 -6.24 6.82
N GLN A 191 -19.42 -5.00 6.88
CA GLN A 191 -19.75 -4.31 8.14
C GLN A 191 -20.84 -3.27 7.91
N ARG A 192 -21.81 -3.19 8.84
CA ARG A 192 -22.81 -2.10 8.95
C ARG A 192 -23.38 -1.64 7.60
N GLY A 193 -23.92 -2.57 6.81
CA GLY A 193 -24.58 -2.28 5.52
C GLY A 193 -23.63 -1.98 4.35
N CYS A 194 -22.31 -2.19 4.51
CA CYS A 194 -21.32 -2.05 3.45
C CYS A 194 -20.49 -3.32 3.30
N ALA A 195 -20.09 -3.61 2.07
CA ALA A 195 -19.15 -4.68 1.73
C ALA A 195 -17.99 -4.11 0.93
N ALA A 196 -16.76 -4.49 1.29
CA ALA A 196 -15.57 -4.27 0.49
C ALA A 196 -15.14 -5.60 -0.12
N VAL A 197 -15.06 -5.66 -1.45
CA VAL A 197 -14.64 -6.86 -2.18
C VAL A 197 -13.28 -6.62 -2.80
N GLY A 198 -12.30 -7.44 -2.44
CA GLY A 198 -11.01 -7.52 -3.11
C GLY A 198 -11.05 -8.63 -4.16
N TYR A 199 -10.69 -8.33 -5.40
CA TYR A 199 -10.45 -9.29 -6.46
C TYR A 199 -9.11 -8.98 -7.13
N ASN A 200 -8.33 -10.02 -7.46
CA ASN A 200 -7.08 -9.87 -8.20
C ASN A 200 -7.25 -10.42 -9.62
N ASN A 201 -7.07 -9.59 -10.63
CA ASN A 201 -7.08 -9.99 -12.04
C ASN A 201 -5.68 -10.37 -12.57
N LEU A 202 -4.62 -10.18 -11.78
CA LEU A 202 -3.26 -10.60 -12.10
C LEU A 202 -2.83 -11.76 -11.21
N VAL A 203 -2.39 -12.85 -11.83
CA VAL A 203 -1.56 -13.87 -11.17
C VAL A 203 -0.16 -13.27 -10.94
N ILE A 204 -0.07 -12.27 -10.06
CA ILE A 204 1.14 -11.76 -9.40
C ILE A 204 0.70 -11.37 -7.97
N HIS A 205 0.79 -12.37 -7.07
CA HIS A 205 0.61 -12.36 -5.60
C HIS A 205 -0.78 -12.27 -4.95
N PRO A 206 -0.97 -13.00 -3.82
CA PRO A 206 -2.20 -13.01 -3.05
C PRO A 206 -2.31 -11.77 -2.15
N TRP A 207 -3.52 -11.22 -2.03
CA TRP A 207 -3.85 -10.21 -1.04
C TRP A 207 -3.64 -10.78 0.38
N ARG A 208 -3.05 -9.98 1.27
CA ARG A 208 -2.95 -10.35 2.70
C ARG A 208 -4.02 -9.60 3.49
N PHE A 209 -5.00 -10.34 4.01
CA PHE A 209 -6.00 -9.83 4.95
C PHE A 209 -5.49 -10.10 6.37
N ALA A 210 -5.40 -9.06 7.21
CA ALA A 210 -4.83 -9.19 8.55
C ALA A 210 -5.67 -8.46 9.59
N ARG A 211 -5.84 -9.08 10.76
CA ARG A 211 -6.26 -8.43 12.00
C ARG A 211 -5.05 -7.70 12.60
N GLN A 212 -5.22 -6.45 13.00
CA GLN A 212 -4.15 -5.71 13.69
C GLN A 212 -3.99 -6.30 15.10
N ARG A 213 -2.85 -6.94 15.41
CA ARG A 213 -2.55 -7.44 16.76
C ARG A 213 -2.35 -6.26 17.73
N GLN A 214 -2.84 -6.40 18.96
CA GLN A 214 -2.47 -5.52 20.06
C GLN A 214 -1.01 -5.82 20.42
N SER A 215 -0.15 -4.80 20.36
CA SER A 215 1.07 -4.78 21.15
C SER A 215 0.65 -4.52 22.60
N GLU A 216 0.83 -5.52 23.46
CA GLU A 216 0.70 -5.35 24.91
C GLU A 216 1.74 -4.33 25.34
N ALA A 217 1.28 -3.15 25.74
CA ALA A 217 2.10 -2.21 26.49
C ALA A 217 2.10 -2.68 27.94
N THR A 218 3.21 -3.26 28.37
CA THR A 218 3.63 -3.23 29.78
C THR A 218 4.01 -1.83 30.19
#